data_AF-A0A9D7A2A4-F1
#
_entry.id   AF-A0A9D7A2A4-F1
#
_cell.length_a   1.000
_cell.length_b   1.000
_cell.length_c   1.000
_cell.angle_alpha   90.00
_cell.angle_beta   90.00
_cell.angle_gamma   90.00
#
_symmetry.space_group_name_H-M   'P 1'
#
loop_
_entity.id
_entity.type
_entity.pdbx_description
1 polymer ?
#
loop_
_entity_poly.entity_id
_entity_poly.type
_entity_poly.pdbx_seq_one_letter_code
_entity_poly.pdbx_strand_id
1 'polypeptide(L)'
;MALDAEQGKRMLQLLTSRYDDRHWRKKIEKTLSLPVTGVGDGTQREVFLYLKHGLKAYKSRRADPDSWIVGGFATREVIERAKFNPATVGAAVTKDDVAILGVDPGSEVDETWWDEMLVAWFEEPESEQPEGEAAEPDGETSGGSAEADTKKAEA
;
A
#
# COMPACT_ATOMS: atom_id res chain seq x y z
N MET A 1 -1.85 8.71 2.33
CA MET A 1 -3.09 8.41 1.59
C MET A 1 -2.94 7.06 0.90
N ALA A 2 -3.98 6.22 0.82
CA ALA A 2 -3.86 5.01 -0.01
C ALA A 2 -3.44 5.38 -1.45
N LEU A 3 -2.59 4.59 -2.07
CA LEU A 3 -2.07 4.83 -3.41
C LEU A 3 -3.21 5.06 -4.39
N ASP A 4 -3.11 6.09 -5.20
CA ASP A 4 -4.03 6.28 -6.31
C ASP A 4 -3.89 5.16 -7.36
N ALA A 5 -4.79 5.15 -8.35
CA ALA A 5 -4.80 4.10 -9.37
C ALA A 5 -3.52 4.08 -10.24
N GLU A 6 -2.84 5.21 -10.42
CA GLU A 6 -1.60 5.27 -11.20
C GLU A 6 -0.41 4.75 -10.40
N GLN A 7 -0.26 5.20 -9.16
CA GLN A 7 0.75 4.73 -8.23
C GLN A 7 0.60 3.23 -7.94
N GLY A 8 -0.64 2.78 -7.71
CA GLY A 8 -0.94 1.36 -7.49
C GLY A 8 -0.63 0.51 -8.72
N LYS A 9 -0.90 1.01 -9.94
CA LYS A 9 -0.49 0.35 -11.19
C LYS A 9 1.03 0.24 -11.30
N ARG A 10 1.77 1.33 -11.09
CA ARG A 10 3.25 1.35 -11.12
C ARG A 10 3.83 0.39 -10.07
N MET A 11 3.22 0.32 -8.90
CA MET A 11 3.59 -0.64 -7.85
C MET A 11 3.38 -2.09 -8.30
N LEU A 12 2.22 -2.44 -8.88
CA LEU A 12 1.97 -3.79 -9.38
C LEU A 12 2.95 -4.17 -10.50
N GLN A 13 3.27 -3.24 -11.38
CA GLN A 13 4.29 -3.39 -12.42
C GLN A 13 5.67 -3.66 -11.80
N LEU A 14 6.09 -2.89 -10.79
CA LEU A 14 7.35 -3.10 -10.07
C LEU A 14 7.44 -4.51 -9.46
N LEU A 15 6.40 -4.93 -8.74
CA LEU A 15 6.35 -6.25 -8.07
C LEU A 15 6.51 -7.42 -9.05
N THR A 16 6.08 -7.23 -10.29
CA THR A 16 5.96 -8.31 -11.27
C THR A 16 6.99 -8.26 -12.40
N SER A 17 7.73 -7.16 -12.55
CA SER A 17 8.75 -6.99 -13.61
C SER A 17 10.18 -7.07 -13.09
N ARG A 18 10.47 -6.51 -11.90
CA ARG A 18 11.85 -6.37 -11.38
C ARG A 18 12.24 -7.39 -10.32
N TYR A 19 11.44 -8.43 -10.17
CA TYR A 19 11.64 -9.49 -9.17
C TYR A 19 12.99 -10.22 -9.31
N ASP A 20 13.52 -10.35 -10.54
CA ASP A 20 14.80 -10.99 -10.82
C ASP A 20 16.01 -10.15 -10.37
N ASP A 21 15.85 -8.84 -10.25
CA ASP A 21 16.89 -7.94 -9.77
C ASP A 21 17.06 -8.07 -8.25
N ARG A 22 18.26 -8.45 -7.83
CA ARG A 22 18.63 -8.58 -6.41
C ARG A 22 18.46 -7.28 -5.65
N HIS A 23 18.68 -6.14 -6.30
CA HIS A 23 18.51 -4.82 -5.71
C HIS A 23 17.04 -4.58 -5.31
N TRP A 24 16.11 -4.97 -6.16
CA TRP A 24 14.67 -4.78 -5.97
C TRP A 24 13.99 -5.85 -5.11
N ARG A 25 14.54 -7.07 -5.06
CA ARG A 25 13.96 -8.20 -4.32
C ARG A 25 13.54 -7.87 -2.89
N LYS A 26 14.43 -7.25 -2.10
CA LYS A 26 14.13 -6.89 -0.70
C LYS A 26 13.02 -5.85 -0.59
N LYS A 27 12.98 -4.89 -1.52
CA LYS A 27 11.95 -3.85 -1.59
C LYS A 27 10.59 -4.47 -1.92
N ILE A 28 10.55 -5.35 -2.93
CA ILE A 28 9.37 -6.13 -3.32
C ILE A 28 8.86 -6.98 -2.15
N GLU A 29 9.73 -7.70 -1.45
CA GLU A 29 9.35 -8.48 -0.26
C GLU A 29 8.75 -7.60 0.85
N LYS A 30 9.33 -6.43 1.10
CA LYS A 30 8.78 -5.47 2.05
C LYS A 30 7.41 -4.99 1.59
N THR A 31 7.24 -4.61 0.32
CA THR A 31 5.94 -4.19 -0.22
C THR A 31 4.88 -5.30 -0.09
N LEU A 32 5.20 -6.56 -0.38
CA LEU A 32 4.29 -7.70 -0.21
C LEU A 32 3.95 -7.99 1.27
N SER A 33 4.72 -7.46 2.23
CA SER A 33 4.42 -7.57 3.65
C SER A 33 3.37 -6.56 4.12
N LEU A 34 3.19 -5.44 3.41
CA LEU A 34 2.33 -4.31 3.79
C LEU A 34 0.84 -4.66 3.83
N PRO A 35 0.04 -3.94 4.62
CA PRO A 35 -1.42 -4.08 4.59
C PRO A 35 -2.00 -3.64 3.24
N VAL A 36 -3.11 -4.27 2.83
CA VAL A 36 -3.76 -4.00 1.53
C VAL A 36 -4.45 -2.64 1.49
N THR A 37 -4.68 -2.05 2.66
CA THR A 37 -5.37 -0.77 2.85
C THR A 37 -4.65 0.40 2.21
N GLY A 38 -3.34 0.27 1.95
CA GLY A 38 -2.58 1.30 1.25
C GLY A 38 -2.72 1.26 -0.27
N VAL A 39 -3.49 0.34 -0.85
CA VAL A 39 -3.85 0.39 -2.29
C VAL A 39 -5.23 1.01 -2.40
N GLY A 40 -5.39 2.14 -3.10
CA GLY A 40 -6.67 2.86 -3.17
C GLY A 40 -7.69 2.14 -4.05
N ASP A 41 -7.29 1.62 -5.20
CA ASP A 41 -8.18 0.97 -6.16
C ASP A 41 -8.58 -0.46 -5.74
N GLY A 42 -9.87 -0.79 -5.90
CA GLY A 42 -10.43 -2.08 -5.47
C GLY A 42 -9.90 -3.27 -6.28
N THR A 43 -9.81 -3.13 -7.60
CA THR A 43 -9.29 -4.18 -8.50
C THR A 43 -7.81 -4.41 -8.22
N GLN A 44 -7.03 -3.35 -8.06
CA GLN A 44 -5.61 -3.44 -7.72
C GLN A 44 -5.37 -4.07 -6.35
N ARG A 45 -6.26 -3.85 -5.36
CA ARG A 45 -6.22 -4.57 -4.07
C ARG A 45 -6.37 -6.07 -4.26
N GLU A 46 -7.31 -6.52 -5.09
CA GLU A 46 -7.52 -7.95 -5.37
C GLU A 46 -6.28 -8.56 -6.03
N VAL A 47 -5.72 -7.87 -7.03
CA VAL A 47 -4.47 -8.27 -7.69
C VAL A 47 -3.30 -8.33 -6.69
N PHE A 48 -3.16 -7.30 -5.85
CA PHE A 48 -2.11 -7.25 -4.84
C PHE A 48 -2.26 -8.38 -3.81
N LEU A 49 -3.49 -8.66 -3.34
CA LEU A 49 -3.78 -9.76 -2.43
C LEU A 49 -3.41 -11.11 -3.04
N TYR A 50 -3.80 -11.35 -4.29
CA TYR A 50 -3.45 -12.55 -5.01
C TYR A 50 -1.94 -12.74 -5.09
N LEU A 51 -1.19 -11.72 -5.48
CA LEU A 51 0.28 -11.75 -5.54
C LEU A 51 0.88 -11.98 -4.15
N LYS A 52 0.39 -11.26 -3.13
CA LYS A 52 0.82 -11.41 -1.75
C LYS A 52 0.65 -12.84 -1.26
N HIS A 53 -0.51 -13.46 -1.49
CA HIS A 53 -0.76 -14.84 -1.09
C HIS A 53 0.06 -15.84 -1.92
N GLY A 54 0.11 -15.67 -3.24
CA GLY A 54 0.87 -16.56 -4.13
C GLY A 54 2.35 -16.58 -3.78
N LEU A 55 2.97 -15.40 -3.63
CA LEU A 55 4.40 -15.27 -3.39
C LEU A 55 4.78 -15.61 -1.94
N LYS A 56 3.95 -15.26 -0.93
CA LYS A 56 4.19 -15.68 0.47
C LYS A 56 3.97 -17.18 0.68
N ALA A 57 2.98 -17.78 0.02
CA ALA A 57 2.75 -19.23 0.11
C ALA A 57 3.96 -20.00 -0.43
N TYR A 58 4.62 -19.47 -1.46
CA TYR A 58 5.88 -20.03 -1.96
C TYR A 58 7.02 -19.96 -0.93
N LYS A 59 7.12 -18.86 -0.14
CA LYS A 59 8.08 -18.75 0.97
C LYS A 59 7.86 -19.78 2.07
N SER A 60 6.60 -20.09 2.39
CA SER A 60 6.26 -21.00 3.48
C SER A 60 6.41 -22.49 3.13
N ARG A 61 6.39 -22.85 1.85
CA ARG A 61 6.27 -24.25 1.41
C ARG A 61 7.59 -24.96 1.13
N ARG A 62 8.70 -24.25 1.04
CA ARG A 62 9.96 -24.84 0.60
C ARG A 62 11.14 -24.40 1.45
N ALA A 63 11.95 -25.36 1.86
CA ALA A 63 13.31 -25.16 2.38
C ALA A 63 14.29 -24.72 1.26
N ASP A 64 13.78 -24.06 0.23
CA ASP A 64 14.54 -23.61 -0.92
C ASP A 64 15.17 -22.25 -0.60
N PRO A 65 16.38 -21.95 -1.11
CA PRO A 65 17.07 -20.71 -0.83
C PRO A 65 16.23 -19.49 -1.28
N ASP A 66 16.31 -18.39 -0.52
CA ASP A 66 15.54 -17.14 -0.75
C ASP A 66 15.61 -16.63 -2.20
N SER A 67 16.66 -16.99 -2.94
CA SER A 67 16.82 -16.72 -4.38
C SER A 67 15.76 -17.34 -5.30
N TRP A 68 14.89 -18.24 -4.82
CA TRP A 68 13.89 -18.94 -5.63
C TRP A 68 12.43 -18.51 -5.40
N ILE A 69 12.16 -17.65 -4.42
CA ILE A 69 10.80 -17.29 -3.99
C ILE A 69 10.32 -15.99 -4.64
N VAL A 70 11.13 -14.93 -4.54
CA VAL A 70 10.96 -13.67 -5.27
C VAL A 70 12.13 -13.57 -6.25
N GLY A 71 11.87 -13.48 -7.55
CA GLY A 71 12.95 -13.52 -8.57
C GLY A 71 13.17 -14.87 -9.23
N GLY A 72 12.14 -15.71 -9.31
CA GLY A 72 12.26 -17.05 -9.85
C GLY A 72 10.97 -17.59 -10.45
N PHE A 73 10.93 -18.91 -10.68
CA PHE A 73 9.81 -19.61 -11.33
C PHE A 73 8.46 -19.34 -10.66
N ALA A 74 8.42 -19.29 -9.33
CA ALA A 74 7.20 -19.04 -8.57
C ALA A 74 6.54 -17.71 -8.92
N THR A 75 7.34 -16.64 -9.04
CA THR A 75 6.82 -15.32 -9.40
C THR A 75 6.25 -15.31 -10.81
N ARG A 76 6.98 -15.91 -11.75
CA ARG A 76 6.54 -16.06 -13.13
C ARG A 76 5.24 -16.87 -13.24
N GLU A 77 5.15 -17.99 -12.54
CA GLU A 77 3.98 -18.87 -12.58
C GLU A 77 2.71 -18.18 -12.03
N VAL A 78 2.85 -17.43 -10.92
CA VAL A 78 1.72 -16.67 -10.34
C VAL A 78 1.24 -15.59 -11.33
N ILE A 79 2.17 -14.88 -11.98
CA ILE A 79 1.83 -13.87 -13.00
C ILE A 79 1.16 -14.52 -14.23
N GLU A 80 1.73 -15.60 -14.75
CA GLU A 80 1.18 -16.32 -15.91
C GLU A 80 -0.21 -16.89 -15.61
N ARG A 81 -0.43 -17.42 -14.40
CA ARG A 81 -1.74 -17.92 -13.95
C ARG A 81 -2.77 -16.80 -13.87
N ALA A 82 -2.41 -15.64 -13.32
CA ALA A 82 -3.29 -14.46 -13.28
C ALA A 82 -3.69 -14.01 -14.70
N LYS A 83 -2.73 -13.97 -15.63
CA LYS A 83 -2.99 -13.62 -17.04
C LYS A 83 -3.85 -14.66 -17.78
N PHE A 84 -3.64 -15.94 -17.48
CA PHE A 84 -4.38 -17.04 -18.10
C PHE A 84 -5.83 -17.09 -17.62
N ASN A 85 -6.06 -16.91 -16.31
CA ASN A 85 -7.39 -16.94 -15.71
C ASN A 85 -7.58 -15.81 -14.67
N PRO A 86 -7.95 -14.60 -15.10
CA PRO A 86 -8.14 -13.44 -14.21
C PRO A 86 -9.17 -13.69 -13.09
N ALA A 87 -10.15 -14.56 -13.31
CA ALA A 87 -11.15 -14.93 -12.31
C ALA A 87 -10.56 -15.61 -11.06
N THR A 88 -9.31 -16.11 -11.13
CA THR A 88 -8.58 -16.64 -9.95
C THR A 88 -8.04 -15.54 -9.04
N VAL A 89 -7.92 -14.32 -9.56
CA VAL A 89 -7.50 -13.13 -8.81
C VAL A 89 -8.71 -12.51 -8.11
N GLY A 90 -9.81 -12.35 -8.85
CA GLY A 90 -11.09 -11.88 -8.34
C GLY A 90 -12.17 -11.98 -9.41
N ALA A 91 -13.43 -12.12 -9.00
CA ALA A 91 -14.54 -12.35 -9.94
C ALA A 91 -14.79 -11.17 -10.89
N ALA A 92 -14.42 -9.96 -10.48
CA ALA A 92 -14.56 -8.73 -11.26
C ALA A 92 -13.29 -8.36 -12.06
N VAL A 93 -12.18 -9.08 -11.86
CA VAL A 93 -10.90 -8.78 -12.52
C VAL A 93 -10.94 -9.22 -13.98
N THR A 94 -10.60 -8.31 -14.88
CA THR A 94 -10.59 -8.55 -16.32
C THR A 94 -9.19 -8.85 -16.85
N LYS A 95 -9.09 -9.20 -18.14
CA LYS A 95 -7.79 -9.41 -18.80
C LYS A 95 -6.96 -8.13 -18.88
N ASP A 96 -7.60 -6.98 -19.00
CA ASP A 96 -6.91 -5.69 -19.11
C ASP A 96 -6.26 -5.30 -17.79
N ASP A 97 -6.91 -5.62 -16.66
CA ASP A 97 -6.39 -5.35 -15.32
C ASP A 97 -5.11 -6.14 -15.01
N VAL A 98 -4.97 -7.35 -15.56
CA VAL A 98 -3.77 -8.21 -15.39
C VAL A 98 -2.75 -8.07 -16.52
N ALA A 99 -3.08 -7.35 -17.60
CA ALA A 99 -2.18 -7.16 -18.74
C ALA A 99 -0.91 -6.40 -18.34
N ILE A 100 -1.02 -5.50 -17.36
CA ILE A 100 0.08 -4.69 -16.83
C ILE A 100 1.13 -5.53 -16.09
N LEU A 101 0.79 -6.73 -15.64
CA LEU A 101 1.70 -7.55 -14.82
C LEU A 101 2.90 -8.00 -15.66
N GLY A 102 4.11 -7.85 -15.14
CA GLY A 102 5.35 -8.17 -15.84
C GLY A 102 5.79 -7.12 -16.87
N VAL A 103 5.05 -6.01 -17.01
CA VAL A 103 5.51 -4.85 -17.78
C VAL A 103 6.36 -3.96 -16.87
N ASP A 104 7.56 -3.61 -17.31
CA ASP A 104 8.42 -2.70 -16.54
C ASP A 104 7.80 -1.31 -16.45
N PRO A 105 7.74 -0.69 -15.25
CA PRO A 105 7.12 0.63 -15.08
C PRO A 105 8.01 1.79 -15.55
N GLY A 106 9.21 1.54 -16.08
CA GLY A 106 10.13 2.55 -16.58
C GLY A 106 11.09 3.08 -15.52
N SER A 107 12.06 3.88 -15.95
CA SER A 107 13.13 4.42 -15.10
C SER A 107 12.65 5.41 -14.03
N GLU A 108 11.43 5.93 -14.17
CA GLU A 108 10.81 6.81 -13.17
C GLU A 108 10.50 6.08 -11.85
N VAL A 109 10.33 4.76 -11.90
CA VAL A 109 10.18 3.95 -10.70
C VAL A 109 11.57 3.59 -10.22
N ASP A 110 12.14 4.41 -9.36
CA ASP A 110 13.45 4.19 -8.73
C ASP A 110 13.33 4.05 -7.21
N GLU A 111 14.47 3.99 -6.52
CA GLU A 111 14.49 3.84 -5.06
C GLU A 111 13.78 4.99 -4.35
N THR A 112 13.97 6.22 -4.85
CA THR A 112 13.35 7.43 -4.32
C THR A 112 11.84 7.36 -4.48
N TRP A 113 11.36 6.99 -5.67
CA TRP A 113 9.94 6.76 -5.91
C TRP A 113 9.37 5.68 -4.99
N TRP A 114 10.11 4.60 -4.73
CA TRP A 114 9.63 3.53 -3.85
C TRP A 114 9.51 3.99 -2.39
N ASP A 115 10.45 4.81 -1.91
CA ASP A 115 10.37 5.40 -0.58
C ASP A 115 9.18 6.38 -0.47
N GLU A 116 8.96 7.22 -1.48
CA GLU A 116 7.79 8.12 -1.57
C GLU A 116 6.47 7.33 -1.59
N MET A 117 6.42 6.26 -2.37
CA MET A 117 5.27 5.35 -2.44
C MET A 117 5.00 4.73 -1.06
N LEU A 118 6.02 4.41 -0.26
CA LEU A 118 5.83 3.90 1.10
C LEU A 118 5.27 4.97 2.04
N VAL A 119 5.72 6.22 1.92
CA VAL A 119 5.17 7.34 2.70
C VAL A 119 3.69 7.49 2.40
N ALA A 120 3.33 7.56 1.12
CA ALA A 120 1.93 7.62 0.69
C ALA A 120 1.13 6.45 1.30
N TRP A 121 1.63 5.22 1.17
CA TRP A 121 0.98 3.99 1.67
C TRP A 121 0.54 4.05 3.15
N PHE A 122 1.26 4.78 3.99
CA PHE A 122 1.04 4.84 5.44
C PHE A 122 0.52 6.17 5.96
N GLU A 123 0.58 7.25 5.18
CA GLU A 123 -0.08 8.49 5.55
C GLU A 123 -1.58 8.23 5.73
N GLU A 124 -2.08 8.49 6.93
CA GLU A 124 -3.52 8.62 7.15
C GLU A 124 -4.05 9.79 6.32
N PRO A 125 -5.31 9.79 5.88
CA PRO A 125 -5.88 10.98 5.25
C PRO A 125 -5.71 12.13 6.25
N GLU A 126 -4.81 13.07 5.95
CA GLU A 126 -4.92 14.39 6.57
C GLU A 126 -6.34 14.83 6.26
N SER A 127 -7.14 14.99 7.31
CA SER A 127 -8.44 15.63 7.17
C SER A 127 -8.12 16.99 6.55
N GLU A 128 -8.51 17.21 5.29
CA GLU A 128 -8.59 18.53 4.71
C GLU A 128 -9.45 19.36 5.67
N GLN A 129 -8.80 20.09 6.59
CA GLN A 129 -9.44 21.25 7.18
C GLN A 129 -9.69 22.19 6.00
N PRO A 130 -10.93 22.58 5.72
CA PRO A 130 -11.18 23.55 4.68
C PRO A 130 -10.39 24.81 5.00
N GLU A 131 -9.46 25.17 4.11
CA GLU A 131 -8.87 26.52 4.10
C GLU A 131 -10.01 27.51 3.83
N GLY A 132 -10.40 28.22 4.89
CA GLY A 132 -11.35 29.32 4.81
C GLY A 132 -12.02 29.63 6.14
N GLU A 133 -11.40 30.48 6.96
CA GLU A 133 -11.86 31.87 7.16
C GLU A 133 -10.95 32.58 8.17
N ALA A 134 -10.54 33.79 7.78
CA ALA A 134 -9.84 34.86 8.46
C ALA A 134 -9.46 34.74 9.96
N ALA A 135 -8.20 35.11 10.21
CA ALA A 135 -7.76 35.67 11.47
C ALA A 135 -8.55 36.95 11.82
N GLU A 136 -9.14 36.99 13.01
CA GLU A 136 -9.52 38.21 13.73
C GLU A 136 -8.89 38.13 15.13
N PRO A 137 -7.97 39.03 15.51
CA PRO A 137 -7.53 39.20 16.88
C PRO A 137 -8.17 40.46 17.49
N ASP A 138 -9.15 40.29 18.37
CA ASP A 138 -9.66 41.36 19.26
C ASP A 138 -10.46 40.66 20.38
N GLY A 139 -10.37 40.91 21.67
CA GLY A 139 -9.70 41.90 22.48
C GLY A 139 -10.26 41.69 23.91
N GLU A 140 -9.36 41.37 24.84
CA GLU A 140 -9.31 41.75 26.26
C GLU A 140 -10.58 41.83 27.19
N THR A 141 -10.46 41.13 28.33
CA THR A 141 -10.83 41.46 29.74
C THR A 141 -12.29 41.40 30.24
N SER A 142 -12.56 40.59 31.28
CA SER A 142 -12.36 40.99 32.69
C SER A 142 -13.19 40.15 33.68
N GLY A 143 -12.53 39.67 34.75
CA GLY A 143 -13.08 39.41 36.09
C GLY A 143 -13.90 38.13 36.29
N GLY A 144 -13.74 37.32 37.34
CA GLY A 144 -12.94 37.43 38.56
C GLY A 144 -13.31 36.27 39.49
N SER A 145 -12.34 35.86 40.31
CA SER A 145 -12.37 35.06 41.55
C SER A 145 -13.60 34.21 41.90
N ALA A 146 -13.38 32.94 42.25
CA ALA A 146 -13.09 32.53 43.64
C ALA A 146 -13.21 31.01 43.81
N GLU A 147 -12.30 30.44 44.61
CA GLU A 147 -12.35 29.10 45.20
C GLU A 147 -13.70 28.76 45.84
N ALA A 148 -14.08 27.47 45.79
CA ALA A 148 -14.53 26.73 46.97
C ALA A 148 -14.63 25.22 46.69
N ASP A 149 -13.74 24.50 47.36
CA ASP A 149 -13.87 23.13 47.87
C ASP A 149 -15.31 22.80 48.34
N THR A 150 -15.83 21.60 48.06
CA THR A 150 -16.48 20.71 49.06
C THR A 150 -16.88 19.34 48.44
N LYS A 151 -16.21 18.30 48.96
CA LYS A 151 -16.68 16.93 49.31
C LYS A 151 -18.13 16.47 49.03
N LYS A 152 -18.22 15.14 48.87
CA LYS A 152 -19.16 14.15 49.50
C LYS A 152 -20.09 13.45 48.48
N ALA A 153 -19.76 12.24 48.01
CA ALA A 153 -19.96 10.89 48.60
C ALA A 153 -21.34 10.26 48.29
N GLU A 154 -21.26 9.12 47.57
CA GLU A 154 -21.88 7.82 47.89
C GLU A 154 -23.29 7.79 48.48
N ALA A 155 -24.24 7.25 47.71
CA ALA A 155 -25.16 6.18 48.10
C ALA A 155 -25.80 5.56 46.85
#